data_AF-A0A7L0N1Q4-F1
#
_entry.id   AF-A0A7L0N1Q4-F1
#
_cell.length_a   1.000
_cell.length_b   1.000
_cell.length_c   1.000
_cell.angle_alpha   90.00
_cell.angle_beta   90.00
_cell.angle_gamma   90.00
#
_symmetry.space_group_name_H-M   'P 1'
#
loop_
_entity.id
_entity.type
_entity.pdbx_description
1 polymer ?
#
loop_
_entity_poly.entity_id
_entity_poly.type
_entity_poly.pdbx_seq_one_letter_code
_entity_poly.pdbx_strand_id
1 'polypeptide(L)'
;PVEGGEGALAPPQPGQQEQLDLLERLDFVVRSIVELRREVEELRNSLQHLAVEIVGEVRSHLEEMQRASRRRRFPFPRERSDSTGSSSIYFTASSGNANTDDGESEGGYTTANAESDYDRESERESEEGEDEVSCETVRTVRRDSLDLLTEEEEEEAPPSLESSLEEGLGQLLQQADRLHGGDERDRREGFQLLLNNKLVYAGQQEFLWRLARAHSDMWELTEDEEEKQSYASEGKKELELASQTWDQSAECHQWFAILCGQLSERESIPRRIQAGGVFKEHIDRAIQLKPEDPQLYYLRGKWCYQVSHLGWLEKKTVSALLEAPPTATVQDALQNFLRVEELSPGFSKAGRVYIAKCYRELGNSSAAALWVNLASELPGSTKEDAESERELEEMRLVWKE
;
A
#
# COMPACT_ATOMS: atom_id res chain seq x y z
N PRO A 1 -35.33 -61.15 77.06
CA PRO A 1 -35.91 -61.35 75.72
C PRO A 1 -35.87 -60.05 74.91
N VAL A 2 -35.18 -60.15 73.78
CA VAL A 2 -35.20 -59.31 72.58
C VAL A 2 -34.49 -57.95 72.66
N GLU A 3 -33.32 -57.97 72.01
CA GLU A 3 -32.45 -56.87 71.59
C GLU A 3 -33.14 -55.94 70.58
N GLY A 4 -32.72 -54.68 70.57
CA GLY A 4 -33.12 -53.70 69.56
C GLY A 4 -32.55 -52.33 69.88
N GLY A 5 -31.30 -52.10 69.48
CA GLY A 5 -30.63 -50.81 69.57
C GLY A 5 -29.84 -50.55 68.29
N GLU A 6 -30.55 -50.07 67.26
CA GLU A 6 -29.99 -49.63 65.98
C GLU A 6 -28.94 -48.53 66.19
N GLY A 7 -27.74 -48.74 65.65
CA GLY A 7 -26.73 -47.70 65.49
C GLY A 7 -27.16 -46.73 64.41
N ALA A 8 -27.68 -45.58 64.81
CA ALA A 8 -27.91 -44.45 63.92
C ALA A 8 -26.55 -43.81 63.53
N LEU A 9 -26.16 -43.93 62.26
CA LEU A 9 -25.13 -43.09 61.66
C LEU A 9 -25.63 -41.64 61.64
N ALA A 10 -24.86 -40.73 62.24
CA ALA A 10 -25.13 -39.30 62.21
C ALA A 10 -25.07 -38.74 60.76
N PRO A 11 -25.94 -37.81 60.38
CA PRO A 11 -25.88 -37.17 59.06
C PRO A 11 -24.67 -36.23 58.96
N PRO A 12 -24.07 -36.06 57.76
CA PRO A 12 -22.91 -35.19 57.57
C PRO A 12 -23.31 -33.73 57.75
N GLN A 13 -22.41 -32.94 58.34
CA GLN A 13 -22.67 -31.53 58.64
C GLN A 13 -22.67 -30.69 57.35
N PRO A 14 -23.61 -29.72 57.20
CA PRO A 14 -23.84 -28.98 55.95
C PRO A 14 -22.62 -28.16 55.45
N GLY A 15 -21.66 -27.82 56.31
CA GLY A 15 -20.45 -27.10 55.90
C GLY A 15 -19.38 -27.96 55.19
N GLN A 16 -19.42 -29.29 55.32
CA GLN A 16 -18.44 -30.16 54.67
C GLN A 16 -18.75 -30.38 53.18
N GLN A 17 -20.02 -30.37 52.80
CA GLN A 17 -20.45 -30.54 51.41
C GLN A 17 -20.09 -29.30 50.57
N GLU A 18 -20.32 -28.11 51.10
CA GLU A 18 -19.97 -26.84 50.44
C GLU A 18 -18.45 -26.65 50.27
N GLN A 19 -17.66 -27.13 51.25
CA GLN A 19 -16.20 -27.14 51.12
C GLN A 19 -15.69 -28.12 50.05
N LEU A 20 -16.34 -29.27 49.90
CA LEU A 20 -16.00 -30.24 48.86
C LEU A 20 -16.34 -29.69 47.46
N ASP A 21 -17.51 -29.08 47.30
CA ASP A 21 -17.91 -28.45 46.03
C ASP A 21 -16.97 -27.30 45.63
N LEU A 22 -16.49 -26.52 46.60
CA LEU A 22 -15.49 -25.47 46.37
C LEU A 22 -14.14 -26.04 45.93
N LEU A 23 -13.70 -27.15 46.53
CA LEU A 23 -12.45 -27.82 46.15
C LEU A 23 -12.54 -28.43 44.75
N GLU A 24 -13.68 -29.00 44.37
CA GLU A 24 -13.89 -29.53 43.02
C GLU A 24 -13.90 -28.41 41.96
N ARG A 25 -14.54 -27.27 42.26
CA ARG A 25 -14.49 -26.09 41.37
C ARG A 25 -13.09 -25.53 41.23
N LEU A 26 -12.31 -25.52 42.32
CA LEU A 26 -10.92 -25.06 42.29
C LEU A 26 -10.04 -26.00 41.45
N ASP A 27 -10.22 -27.31 41.61
CA ASP A 27 -9.49 -28.32 40.83
C ASP A 27 -9.83 -28.25 39.33
N PHE A 28 -11.10 -28.00 39.01
CA PHE A 28 -11.51 -27.74 37.63
C PHE A 28 -10.81 -26.50 37.04
N VAL A 29 -10.81 -25.38 37.76
CA VAL A 29 -10.14 -24.15 37.32
C VAL A 29 -8.63 -24.36 37.14
N VAL A 30 -7.98 -25.10 38.05
CA VAL A 30 -6.55 -25.42 37.95
C VAL A 30 -6.28 -26.26 36.70
N ARG A 31 -7.12 -27.27 36.40
CA ARG A 31 -6.99 -28.08 35.18
C ARG A 31 -7.16 -27.24 33.92
N SER A 32 -8.16 -26.37 33.86
CA SER A 32 -8.37 -25.47 32.73
C SER A 32 -7.19 -24.50 32.52
N ILE A 33 -6.58 -24.01 33.59
CA ILE A 33 -5.39 -23.15 33.50
C ILE A 33 -4.18 -23.94 32.96
N VAL A 34 -4.02 -25.20 33.36
CA VAL A 34 -2.93 -26.06 32.84
C VAL A 34 -3.14 -26.39 31.37
N GLU A 35 -4.37 -26.67 30.95
CA GLU A 35 -4.73 -26.88 29.54
C GLU A 35 -4.47 -25.62 28.70
N LEU A 36 -4.95 -24.47 29.16
CA LEU A 36 -4.72 -23.19 28.49
C LEU A 36 -3.21 -22.88 28.38
N ARG A 37 -2.43 -23.14 29.43
CA ARG A 37 -0.97 -22.94 29.39
C ARG A 37 -0.31 -23.85 28.35
N ARG A 38 -0.80 -25.06 28.17
CA ARG A 38 -0.31 -25.99 27.16
C ARG A 38 -0.65 -25.50 25.75
N GLU A 39 -1.88 -25.07 25.51
CA GLU A 39 -2.31 -24.52 24.22
C GLU A 39 -1.52 -23.27 23.84
N VAL A 40 -1.25 -22.38 24.81
CA VAL A 40 -0.41 -21.20 24.59
C VAL A 40 1.03 -21.56 24.22
N GLU A 41 1.59 -22.63 24.82
CA GLU A 41 2.93 -23.09 24.46
C GLU A 41 2.95 -23.75 23.06
N GLU A 42 1.91 -24.51 22.69
CA GLU A 42 1.75 -25.06 21.33
C GLU A 42 1.65 -23.93 20.29
N LEU A 43 0.85 -22.89 20.56
CA LEU A 43 0.72 -21.71 19.70
C LEU A 43 2.04 -20.93 19.59
N ARG A 44 2.79 -20.82 20.69
CA ARG A 44 4.10 -20.18 20.67
C ARG A 44 5.09 -20.94 19.80
N ASN A 45 5.09 -22.27 19.86
CA ASN A 45 5.96 -23.11 19.06
C ASN A 45 5.58 -23.06 17.57
N SER A 46 4.29 -23.04 17.24
CA SER A 46 3.84 -22.89 15.85
C SER A 46 4.21 -21.53 15.26
N LEU A 47 4.07 -20.45 16.05
CA LEU A 47 4.53 -19.11 15.65
C LEU A 47 6.05 -19.04 15.43
N GLN A 48 6.83 -19.71 16.28
CA GLN A 48 8.29 -19.79 16.09
C GLN A 48 8.65 -20.55 14.81
N HIS A 49 7.95 -21.64 14.50
CA HIS A 49 8.15 -22.39 13.26
C HIS A 49 7.82 -21.54 12.03
N LEU A 50 6.66 -20.87 12.04
CA LEU A 50 6.23 -19.99 10.96
C LEU A 50 7.23 -18.83 10.74
N ALA A 51 7.77 -18.26 11.82
CA ALA A 51 8.78 -17.22 11.72
C ALA A 51 10.07 -17.73 11.05
N VAL A 52 10.50 -18.96 11.34
CA VAL A 52 11.66 -19.58 10.68
C VAL A 52 11.38 -19.84 9.20
N GLU A 53 10.16 -20.29 8.85
CA GLU A 53 9.74 -20.48 7.46
C GLU A 53 9.75 -19.17 6.67
N ILE A 54 9.15 -18.10 7.19
CA ILE A 54 9.14 -16.78 6.55
C ILE A 54 10.57 -16.27 6.34
N VAL A 55 11.44 -16.41 7.34
CA VAL A 55 12.86 -16.02 7.19
C VAL A 55 13.57 -16.87 6.13
N GLY A 56 13.23 -18.16 6.04
CA GLY A 56 13.73 -19.06 5.01
C GLY A 56 13.30 -18.63 3.60
N GLU A 57 12.01 -18.33 3.40
CA GLU A 57 11.44 -17.88 2.13
C GLU A 57 11.98 -16.51 1.70
N VAL A 58 12.09 -15.55 2.62
CA VAL A 58 12.67 -14.24 2.31
C VAL A 58 14.14 -14.38 1.92
N ARG A 59 14.89 -15.27 2.59
CA ARG A 59 16.29 -15.55 2.23
C ARG A 59 16.40 -16.20 0.87
N SER A 60 15.59 -17.22 0.57
CA SER A 60 15.61 -17.89 -0.73
C SER A 60 15.24 -16.91 -1.86
N HIS A 61 14.23 -16.06 -1.63
CA HIS A 61 13.82 -15.06 -2.61
C HIS A 61 14.90 -14.00 -2.86
N LEU A 62 15.58 -13.53 -1.81
CA LEU A 62 16.74 -12.63 -1.94
C LEU A 62 17.88 -13.29 -2.70
N GLU A 63 18.17 -14.56 -2.44
CA GLU A 63 19.19 -15.30 -3.17
C GLU A 63 18.82 -15.52 -4.65
N GLU A 64 17.55 -15.77 -4.96
CA GLU A 64 17.04 -15.87 -6.33
C GLU A 64 17.12 -14.53 -7.06
N MET A 65 16.74 -13.43 -6.40
CA MET A 65 16.89 -12.07 -6.95
C MET A 65 18.35 -11.72 -7.21
N GLN A 66 19.27 -12.10 -6.32
CA GLN A 66 20.70 -11.91 -6.53
C GLN A 66 21.24 -12.77 -7.69
N ARG A 67 20.75 -14.01 -7.86
CA ARG A 67 21.09 -14.87 -9.01
C ARG A 67 20.52 -14.30 -10.32
N ALA A 68 19.32 -13.75 -10.31
CA ALA A 68 18.69 -13.08 -11.46
C ALA A 68 19.43 -11.78 -11.84
N SER A 69 19.88 -11.00 -10.85
CA SER A 69 20.70 -9.81 -11.05
C SER A 69 22.07 -10.13 -11.65
N ARG A 70 22.74 -11.21 -11.19
CA ARG A 70 24.00 -11.69 -11.80
C ARG A 70 23.83 -12.15 -13.25
N ARG A 71 22.67 -12.68 -13.63
CA ARG A 71 22.35 -13.03 -15.03
C ARG A 71 22.07 -11.81 -15.92
N ARG A 72 21.71 -10.65 -15.35
CA ARG A 72 21.43 -9.41 -16.10
C ARG A 72 22.67 -8.56 -16.38
N ARG A 73 23.86 -8.91 -15.86
CA ARG A 73 25.09 -8.10 -16.01
C ARG A 73 25.96 -8.40 -17.24
N PHE A 74 25.46 -9.17 -18.21
CA PHE A 74 26.09 -9.28 -19.53
C PHE A 74 25.03 -9.26 -20.64
N PRO A 75 24.90 -8.16 -21.40
CA PRO A 75 24.14 -8.18 -22.62
C PRO A 75 25.02 -7.77 -23.81
N PHE A 76 25.63 -8.74 -24.49
CA PHE A 76 25.84 -8.68 -25.94
C PHE A 76 25.99 -10.10 -26.49
N PRO A 77 24.97 -10.67 -27.16
CA PRO A 77 25.20 -11.71 -28.14
C PRO A 77 25.88 -11.02 -29.32
N ARG A 78 27.15 -11.33 -29.57
CA ARG A 78 27.81 -10.92 -30.81
C ARG A 78 27.21 -11.77 -31.94
N GLU A 79 26.20 -11.23 -32.63
CA GLU A 79 25.72 -11.79 -33.89
C GLU A 79 26.90 -11.86 -34.86
N ARG A 80 27.29 -13.09 -35.22
CA ARG A 80 28.19 -13.31 -36.36
C ARG A 80 27.37 -13.11 -37.63
N SER A 81 27.55 -11.97 -38.27
CA SER A 81 27.20 -11.83 -39.69
C SER A 81 28.11 -12.76 -40.50
N ASP A 82 27.50 -13.71 -41.22
CA ASP A 82 28.16 -14.50 -42.26
C ASP A 82 28.51 -13.59 -43.44
N SER A 83 29.63 -12.88 -43.33
CA SER A 83 30.24 -12.18 -44.46
C SER A 83 31.36 -13.04 -45.01
N THR A 84 31.03 -13.86 -46.02
CA THR A 84 32.00 -14.54 -46.88
C THR A 84 32.81 -13.49 -47.63
N GLY A 85 34.01 -13.19 -47.14
CA GLY A 85 34.93 -12.31 -47.87
C GLY A 85 36.00 -11.66 -47.00
N SER A 86 36.99 -12.44 -46.59
CA SER A 86 38.39 -11.99 -46.70
C SER A 86 39.38 -13.10 -46.35
N SER A 87 40.33 -13.25 -47.26
CA SER A 87 41.52 -14.07 -47.23
C SER A 87 42.62 -13.45 -46.37
N SER A 88 43.26 -14.22 -45.48
CA SER A 88 44.73 -14.21 -45.34
C SER A 88 45.27 -15.32 -44.42
N ILE A 89 45.93 -16.31 -45.04
CA ILE A 89 47.34 -16.71 -44.81
C ILE A 89 47.70 -17.33 -43.43
N TYR A 90 47.73 -18.68 -43.46
CA TYR A 90 48.63 -19.66 -42.80
C TYR A 90 48.97 -19.58 -41.30
N PHE A 91 48.58 -20.63 -40.56
CA PHE A 91 49.55 -21.57 -39.95
C PHE A 91 48.85 -22.91 -39.63
N THR A 92 49.11 -23.93 -40.43
CA THR A 92 48.74 -25.32 -40.17
C THR A 92 49.87 -26.00 -39.41
N ALA A 93 49.60 -26.48 -38.19
CA ALA A 93 50.40 -27.52 -37.56
C ALA A 93 49.48 -28.69 -37.20
N SER A 94 49.82 -29.84 -37.79
CA SER A 94 49.07 -31.09 -37.78
C SER A 94 49.30 -31.89 -36.50
N SER A 95 48.21 -32.51 -36.00
CA SER A 95 48.11 -33.86 -35.44
C SER A 95 49.32 -34.52 -34.75
N GLY A 96 49.14 -34.88 -33.47
CA GLY A 96 49.91 -35.91 -32.77
C GLY A 96 49.12 -36.45 -31.56
N ASN A 97 48.80 -37.75 -31.59
CA ASN A 97 47.95 -38.49 -30.64
C ASN A 97 48.73 -39.07 -29.44
N ALA A 98 47.98 -39.36 -28.36
CA ALA A 98 48.10 -40.47 -27.40
C ALA A 98 49.06 -40.40 -26.18
N ASN A 99 48.42 -40.36 -25.00
CA ASN A 99 48.64 -41.04 -23.70
C ASN A 99 49.99 -41.72 -23.37
N THR A 100 50.50 -41.41 -22.16
CA THR A 100 50.84 -42.28 -20.98
C THR A 100 51.80 -41.48 -20.08
N ASP A 101 51.42 -41.10 -18.86
CA ASP A 101 51.54 -41.84 -17.58
C ASP A 101 52.85 -41.53 -16.80
N ASP A 102 52.63 -41.07 -15.56
CA ASP A 102 53.42 -40.97 -14.32
C ASP A 102 54.91 -40.57 -14.25
N GLY A 103 55.18 -39.60 -13.35
CA GLY A 103 56.51 -39.28 -12.82
C GLY A 103 56.53 -38.03 -11.93
N GLU A 104 56.31 -38.22 -10.62
CA GLU A 104 56.39 -37.22 -9.56
C GLU A 104 57.76 -36.49 -9.50
N SER A 105 57.75 -35.15 -9.38
CA SER A 105 58.86 -34.44 -8.70
C SER A 105 58.48 -33.02 -8.28
N GLU A 106 58.70 -32.75 -7.00
CA GLU A 106 58.40 -31.55 -6.24
C GLU A 106 59.28 -30.34 -6.62
N GLY A 107 58.71 -29.15 -6.64
CA GLY A 107 59.46 -27.90 -6.81
C GLY A 107 58.55 -26.68 -6.68
N GLY A 108 58.14 -26.37 -5.46
CA GLY A 108 57.21 -25.28 -5.17
C GLY A 108 57.80 -23.89 -5.43
N TYR A 109 56.94 -22.97 -5.86
CA TYR A 109 56.98 -21.55 -5.50
C TYR A 109 55.57 -21.00 -5.44
N THR A 110 55.21 -20.50 -4.25
CA THR A 110 54.00 -19.74 -3.95
C THR A 110 54.27 -18.27 -4.26
N THR A 111 53.47 -17.62 -5.11
CA THR A 111 53.36 -16.14 -5.11
C THR A 111 51.89 -15.76 -5.14
N ALA A 112 51.42 -15.24 -4.00
CA ALA A 112 50.10 -14.68 -3.80
C ALA A 112 50.03 -13.24 -4.31
N ASN A 113 48.87 -12.91 -4.89
CA ASN A 113 48.43 -11.56 -5.23
C ASN A 113 48.42 -10.63 -4.01
N ALA A 114 48.93 -9.42 -4.19
CA ALA A 114 48.62 -8.26 -3.37
C ALA A 114 48.48 -7.05 -4.29
N GLU A 115 47.24 -6.68 -4.59
CA GLU A 115 46.89 -5.41 -5.20
C GLU A 115 46.56 -4.42 -4.09
N SER A 116 47.36 -3.36 -3.99
CA SER A 116 47.07 -2.14 -3.25
C SER A 116 47.33 -1.01 -4.22
N ASP A 117 46.33 -0.19 -4.52
CA ASP A 117 46.59 1.13 -5.12
C ASP A 117 45.68 2.17 -4.50
N TYR A 118 46.34 3.29 -4.19
CA TYR A 118 45.93 4.38 -3.33
C TYR A 118 45.13 5.44 -4.08
N ASP A 119 44.16 6.03 -3.38
CA ASP A 119 43.58 7.33 -3.68
C ASP A 119 44.65 8.44 -3.72
N ARG A 120 44.62 9.31 -4.73
CA ARG A 120 44.95 10.73 -4.54
C ARG A 120 44.38 11.64 -5.63
N GLU A 121 43.52 12.55 -5.17
CA GLU A 121 43.01 13.74 -5.86
C GLU A 121 44.15 14.70 -6.31
N SER A 122 43.97 15.38 -7.45
CA SER A 122 43.92 16.85 -7.50
C SER A 122 43.68 17.35 -8.93
N GLU A 123 42.60 18.12 -9.08
CA GLU A 123 42.45 19.40 -9.80
C GLU A 123 43.43 19.75 -10.95
N ARG A 124 42.85 20.14 -12.09
CA ARG A 124 43.29 21.33 -12.83
C ARG A 124 42.21 21.82 -13.80
N GLU A 125 41.81 23.06 -13.56
CA GLU A 125 41.14 23.98 -14.48
C GLU A 125 41.95 24.15 -15.78
N SER A 126 41.25 24.35 -16.90
CA SER A 126 41.56 25.46 -17.82
C SER A 126 40.50 25.57 -18.90
N GLU A 127 39.95 26.77 -18.95
CA GLU A 127 39.10 27.42 -19.94
C GLU A 127 39.65 27.45 -21.39
N GLU A 128 38.74 27.87 -22.27
CA GLU A 128 38.95 28.61 -23.53
C GLU A 128 39.31 27.84 -24.82
N GLY A 129 38.60 28.21 -25.89
CA GLY A 129 39.07 28.07 -27.26
C GLY A 129 37.99 27.73 -28.27
N GLU A 130 37.24 28.75 -28.71
CA GLU A 130 36.45 28.74 -29.95
C GLU A 130 37.35 28.40 -31.15
N ASP A 131 36.80 27.71 -32.15
CA ASP A 131 37.17 27.97 -33.54
C ASP A 131 36.11 27.49 -34.52
N GLU A 132 35.93 28.32 -35.52
CA GLU A 132 34.79 28.47 -36.40
C GLU A 132 35.10 27.90 -37.82
N VAL A 133 34.04 27.66 -38.58
CA VAL A 133 33.91 27.63 -40.06
C VAL A 133 34.30 26.39 -40.93
N SER A 134 33.29 25.99 -41.74
CA SER A 134 33.35 25.66 -43.19
C SER A 134 33.85 24.27 -43.63
N CYS A 135 33.27 23.50 -44.57
CA CYS A 135 32.32 23.72 -45.67
C CYS A 135 31.61 22.35 -45.95
N GLU A 136 30.31 22.30 -46.31
CA GLU A 136 29.77 22.27 -47.69
C GLU A 136 29.84 20.89 -48.40
N THR A 137 28.71 20.56 -49.06
CA THR A 137 28.50 19.50 -50.10
C THR A 137 28.14 18.09 -49.62
N VAL A 138 26.83 17.80 -49.54
CA VAL A 138 26.10 16.91 -50.49
C VAL A 138 24.62 16.88 -50.05
N ARG A 139 23.79 17.69 -50.71
CA ARG A 139 22.34 17.47 -50.83
C ARG A 139 22.05 17.20 -52.31
N THR A 140 21.55 16.00 -52.62
CA THR A 140 20.47 15.72 -53.59
C THR A 140 20.04 14.28 -53.28
N VAL A 141 18.79 13.98 -52.89
CA VAL A 141 17.66 13.77 -53.80
C VAL A 141 16.43 13.45 -52.92
N ARG A 142 15.27 14.00 -53.29
CA ARG A 142 13.89 13.82 -52.76
C ARG A 142 13.42 14.80 -51.68
N ARG A 143 13.34 16.08 -52.09
CA ARG A 143 12.14 16.89 -51.89
C ARG A 143 11.21 16.63 -53.07
N ASP A 144 10.01 16.15 -52.82
CA ASP A 144 8.83 16.65 -53.52
C ASP A 144 7.59 16.32 -52.67
N SER A 145 6.80 17.35 -52.39
CA SER A 145 5.55 17.36 -51.62
C SER A 145 5.69 17.52 -50.10
N LEU A 146 6.04 18.72 -49.64
CA LEU A 146 5.18 19.57 -48.77
C LEU A 146 5.93 20.87 -48.41
N ASP A 147 6.16 21.75 -49.40
CA ASP A 147 6.61 23.13 -49.15
C ASP A 147 5.40 24.05 -49.37
N LEU A 148 4.76 24.44 -48.27
CA LEU A 148 4.06 25.71 -48.16
C LEU A 148 4.54 26.36 -46.86
N LEU A 149 5.43 27.32 -47.09
CA LEU A 149 6.15 28.22 -46.22
C LEU A 149 5.35 28.71 -44.99
N THR A 150 6.00 28.68 -43.83
CA THR A 150 6.17 29.86 -42.96
C THR A 150 7.47 29.71 -42.16
N GLU A 151 8.36 30.68 -42.37
CA GLU A 151 9.40 31.08 -41.40
C GLU A 151 8.69 31.99 -40.38
N GLU A 152 8.28 31.51 -39.21
CA GLU A 152 7.81 32.37 -38.11
C GLU A 152 8.26 31.67 -36.81
N GLU A 153 9.30 32.22 -36.17
CA GLU A 153 9.19 33.06 -34.96
C GLU A 153 8.78 32.23 -33.73
N GLU A 154 9.41 32.54 -32.59
CA GLU A 154 8.99 32.08 -31.27
C GLU A 154 7.58 32.65 -30.99
N GLU A 155 6.54 32.07 -31.58
CA GLU A 155 5.15 32.41 -31.28
C GLU A 155 4.75 31.65 -30.01
N GLU A 156 4.70 32.38 -28.90
CA GLU A 156 3.76 32.05 -27.84
C GLU A 156 2.39 31.79 -28.47
N ALA A 157 1.76 30.66 -28.13
CA ALA A 157 0.43 30.34 -28.61
C ALA A 157 -0.50 31.55 -28.38
N PRO A 158 -1.37 31.91 -29.35
CA PRO A 158 -2.24 33.06 -29.18
C PRO A 158 -3.12 32.82 -27.93
N PRO A 159 -3.19 33.78 -26.98
CA PRO A 159 -3.84 33.58 -25.68
C PRO A 159 -5.32 33.18 -25.79
N SER A 160 -5.94 33.40 -26.96
CA SER A 160 -7.30 32.96 -27.29
C SER A 160 -7.49 31.44 -27.44
N LEU A 161 -6.42 30.69 -27.74
CA LEU A 161 -6.50 29.24 -27.96
C LEU A 161 -6.25 28.48 -26.65
N GLU A 162 -5.30 28.94 -25.84
CA GLU A 162 -5.11 28.47 -24.45
C GLU A 162 -6.34 28.74 -23.59
N SER A 163 -6.94 29.94 -23.69
CA SER A 163 -8.17 30.25 -22.96
C SER A 163 -9.34 29.32 -23.35
N SER A 164 -9.42 28.91 -24.62
CA SER A 164 -10.46 27.98 -25.08
C SER A 164 -10.25 26.54 -24.58
N LEU A 165 -9.00 26.11 -24.44
CA LEU A 165 -8.64 24.81 -23.87
C LEU A 165 -8.86 24.78 -22.36
N GLU A 166 -8.55 25.86 -21.65
CA GLU A 166 -8.82 26.00 -20.22
C GLU A 166 -10.33 26.03 -19.92
N GLU A 167 -11.13 26.74 -20.72
CA GLU A 167 -12.59 26.71 -20.59
C GLU A 167 -13.17 25.30 -20.87
N GLY A 168 -12.63 24.61 -21.88
CA GLY A 168 -12.99 23.22 -22.19
C GLY A 168 -12.64 22.26 -21.06
N LEU A 169 -11.46 22.40 -20.46
CA LEU A 169 -11.03 21.65 -19.28
C LEU A 169 -11.97 21.90 -18.10
N GLY A 170 -12.25 23.16 -17.77
CA GLY A 170 -13.13 23.51 -16.66
C GLY A 170 -14.52 22.87 -16.76
N GLN A 171 -15.13 22.86 -17.94
CA GLN A 171 -16.42 22.21 -18.18
C GLN A 171 -16.34 20.69 -18.02
N LEU A 172 -15.27 20.06 -18.54
CA LEU A 172 -15.03 18.64 -18.42
C LEU A 172 -14.86 18.21 -16.95
N LEU A 173 -14.08 18.97 -16.18
CA LEU A 173 -13.85 18.68 -14.76
C LEU A 173 -15.14 18.82 -13.94
N GLN A 174 -15.94 19.86 -14.22
CA GLN A 174 -17.26 20.01 -13.60
C GLN A 174 -18.21 18.86 -13.94
N GLN A 175 -18.18 18.37 -15.18
CA GLN A 175 -18.97 17.21 -15.58
C GLN A 175 -18.51 15.95 -14.84
N ALA A 176 -17.19 15.72 -14.74
CA ALA A 176 -16.62 14.60 -14.01
C ALA A 176 -16.97 14.65 -12.50
N ASP A 177 -16.99 15.83 -11.89
CA ASP A 177 -17.39 16.02 -10.49
C ASP A 177 -18.87 15.71 -10.26
N ARG A 178 -19.75 16.09 -11.20
CA ARG A 178 -21.18 15.74 -11.14
C ARG A 178 -21.40 14.24 -11.28
N LEU A 179 -20.69 13.60 -12.22
CA LEU A 179 -20.80 12.15 -12.48
C LEU A 179 -20.29 11.32 -11.29
N HIS A 180 -19.24 11.77 -10.61
CA HIS A 180 -18.75 11.12 -9.39
C HIS A 180 -19.82 11.07 -8.28
N GLY A 181 -20.57 12.16 -8.09
CA GLY A 181 -21.66 12.25 -7.11
C GLY A 181 -22.94 11.51 -7.51
N GLY A 182 -22.97 10.89 -8.68
CA GLY A 182 -24.10 10.14 -9.21
C GLY A 182 -24.13 8.67 -8.78
N ASP A 183 -24.91 7.87 -9.51
CA ASP A 183 -25.04 6.43 -9.28
C ASP A 183 -23.86 5.62 -9.86
N GLU A 184 -23.91 4.28 -9.76
CA GLU A 184 -22.84 3.42 -10.28
C GLU A 184 -22.61 3.58 -11.80
N ARG A 185 -23.64 3.95 -12.58
CA ARG A 185 -23.51 4.17 -14.02
C ARG A 185 -22.85 5.51 -14.29
N ASP A 186 -23.28 6.55 -13.57
CA ASP A 186 -22.70 7.89 -13.68
C ASP A 186 -21.19 7.86 -13.38
N ARG A 187 -20.76 7.15 -12.33
CA ARG A 187 -19.34 7.00 -11.99
C ARG A 187 -18.54 6.31 -13.11
N ARG A 188 -19.09 5.26 -13.72
CA ARG A 188 -18.48 4.57 -14.88
C ARG A 188 -18.39 5.49 -16.10
N GLU A 189 -19.41 6.29 -16.35
CA GLU A 189 -19.41 7.28 -17.42
C GLU A 189 -18.37 8.38 -17.16
N GLY A 190 -18.24 8.84 -15.91
CA GLY A 190 -17.22 9.80 -15.48
C GLY A 190 -15.81 9.27 -15.67
N PHE A 191 -15.58 8.00 -15.37
CA PHE A 191 -14.30 7.33 -15.62
C PHE A 191 -13.97 7.27 -17.12
N GLN A 192 -14.91 6.85 -17.97
CA GLN A 192 -14.71 6.82 -19.42
C GLN A 192 -14.47 8.21 -20.01
N LEU A 193 -15.20 9.22 -19.53
CA LEU A 193 -15.03 10.62 -19.94
C LEU A 193 -13.59 11.09 -19.69
N LEU A 194 -13.05 10.83 -18.49
CA LEU A 194 -11.69 11.20 -18.13
C LEU A 194 -10.67 10.42 -18.95
N LEU A 195 -10.81 9.10 -19.11
CA LEU A 195 -9.88 8.31 -19.92
C LEU A 195 -9.79 8.79 -21.38
N ASN A 196 -10.94 9.12 -22.00
CA ASN A 196 -10.99 9.61 -23.38
C ASN A 196 -10.24 10.94 -23.58
N ASN A 197 -10.10 11.73 -22.51
CA ASN A 197 -9.44 13.04 -22.55
C ASN A 197 -8.03 13.04 -21.93
N LYS A 198 -7.54 11.86 -21.50
CA LYS A 198 -6.23 11.71 -20.85
C LYS A 198 -5.08 12.25 -21.70
N LEU A 199 -5.06 11.95 -23.00
CA LEU A 199 -3.97 12.40 -23.89
C LEU A 199 -3.86 13.92 -24.00
N VAL A 200 -4.96 14.64 -23.78
CA VAL A 200 -5.02 16.10 -23.89
C VAL A 200 -4.62 16.77 -22.57
N TYR A 201 -5.04 16.20 -21.43
CA TYR A 201 -4.92 16.85 -20.12
C TYR A 201 -3.99 16.13 -19.13
N ALA A 202 -3.16 15.18 -19.57
CA ALA A 202 -2.24 14.43 -18.71
C ALA A 202 -1.21 15.28 -17.93
N GLY A 203 -0.99 16.54 -18.31
CA GLY A 203 -0.12 17.47 -17.57
C GLY A 203 -0.85 18.32 -16.52
N GLN A 204 -2.19 18.26 -16.46
CA GLN A 204 -3.00 19.12 -15.61
C GLN A 204 -3.30 18.44 -14.27
N GLN A 205 -2.80 19.01 -13.17
CA GLN A 205 -2.98 18.45 -11.82
C GLN A 205 -4.46 18.24 -11.47
N GLU A 206 -5.31 19.22 -11.79
CA GLU A 206 -6.75 19.17 -11.54
C GLU A 206 -7.46 18.02 -12.26
N PHE A 207 -6.94 17.63 -13.42
CA PHE A 207 -7.42 16.48 -14.17
C PHE A 207 -6.91 15.18 -13.56
N LEU A 208 -5.63 15.10 -13.21
CA LEU A 208 -4.99 13.88 -12.74
C LEU A 208 -5.60 13.35 -11.44
N TRP A 209 -5.89 14.21 -10.45
CA TRP A 209 -6.51 13.72 -9.21
C TRP A 209 -7.97 13.28 -9.41
N ARG A 210 -8.70 13.89 -10.35
CA ARG A 210 -10.06 13.44 -10.71
C ARG A 210 -10.03 12.10 -11.45
N LEU A 211 -9.02 11.88 -12.30
CA LEU A 211 -8.80 10.58 -12.94
C LEU A 211 -8.45 9.51 -11.88
N ALA A 212 -7.57 9.83 -10.94
CA ALA A 212 -7.23 8.95 -9.83
C ALA A 212 -8.44 8.62 -8.93
N ARG A 213 -9.29 9.62 -8.64
CA ARG A 213 -10.59 9.41 -7.98
C ARG A 213 -11.47 8.46 -8.78
N ALA A 214 -11.59 8.65 -10.09
CA ALA A 214 -12.43 7.79 -10.92
C ALA A 214 -11.89 6.35 -10.98
N HIS A 215 -10.57 6.14 -10.91
CA HIS A 215 -10.00 4.80 -10.68
C HIS A 215 -10.42 4.20 -9.34
N SER A 216 -10.44 5.00 -8.26
CA SER A 216 -10.98 4.58 -6.96
C SER A 216 -12.48 4.24 -7.03
N ASP A 217 -13.28 5.00 -7.79
CA ASP A 217 -14.69 4.67 -8.01
C ASP A 217 -14.83 3.30 -8.70
N MET A 218 -14.02 3.04 -9.74
CA MET A 218 -14.02 1.73 -10.41
C MET A 218 -13.60 0.60 -9.47
N TRP A 219 -12.63 0.84 -8.59
CA TRP A 219 -12.24 -0.12 -7.55
C TRP A 219 -13.41 -0.48 -6.62
N GLU A 220 -14.23 0.49 -6.21
CA GLU A 220 -15.41 0.23 -5.36
C GLU A 220 -16.52 -0.52 -6.10
N LEU A 221 -16.66 -0.29 -7.40
CA LEU A 221 -17.74 -0.85 -8.22
C LEU A 221 -17.43 -2.26 -8.75
N THR A 222 -16.16 -2.60 -8.91
CA THR A 222 -15.72 -3.91 -9.41
C THR A 222 -15.75 -4.95 -8.30
N GLU A 223 -16.11 -6.19 -8.64
CA GLU A 223 -16.07 -7.33 -7.71
C GLU A 223 -14.83 -8.20 -7.91
N ASP A 224 -14.29 -8.25 -9.12
CA ASP A 224 -13.10 -9.02 -9.44
C ASP A 224 -11.85 -8.43 -8.75
N GLU A 225 -11.17 -9.29 -8.00
CA GLU A 225 -10.08 -8.88 -7.12
C GLU A 225 -8.77 -8.59 -7.86
N GLU A 226 -8.58 -9.09 -9.09
CA GLU A 226 -7.40 -8.75 -9.91
C GLU A 226 -7.64 -7.40 -10.60
N GLU A 227 -8.84 -7.20 -11.15
CA GLU A 227 -9.25 -5.97 -11.81
C GLU A 227 -9.26 -4.79 -10.82
N LYS A 228 -9.75 -4.99 -9.59
CA LYS A 228 -9.61 -4.01 -8.48
C LYS A 228 -8.16 -3.55 -8.32
N GLN A 229 -7.23 -4.49 -8.18
CA GLN A 229 -5.83 -4.14 -7.97
C GLN A 229 -5.24 -3.43 -9.18
N SER A 230 -5.69 -3.73 -10.41
CA SER A 230 -5.33 -2.97 -11.61
C SER A 230 -5.78 -1.51 -11.50
N TYR A 231 -7.05 -1.25 -11.18
CA TYR A 231 -7.55 0.12 -11.06
C TYR A 231 -6.82 0.92 -9.98
N ALA A 232 -6.61 0.34 -8.81
CA ALA A 232 -5.89 1.04 -7.74
C ALA A 232 -4.42 1.31 -8.11
N SER A 233 -3.77 0.36 -8.82
CA SER A 233 -2.40 0.51 -9.32
C SER A 233 -2.28 1.61 -10.38
N GLU A 234 -3.21 1.63 -11.34
CA GLU A 234 -3.25 2.62 -12.41
C GLU A 234 -3.55 4.01 -11.86
N GLY A 235 -4.58 4.17 -11.03
CA GLY A 235 -4.92 5.45 -10.40
C GLY A 235 -3.76 6.04 -9.60
N LYS A 236 -3.00 5.18 -8.89
CA LYS A 236 -1.80 5.63 -8.16
C LYS A 236 -0.72 6.15 -9.12
N LYS A 237 -0.47 5.45 -10.23
CA LYS A 237 0.50 5.88 -11.26
C LYS A 237 0.13 7.24 -11.86
N GLU A 238 -1.16 7.51 -12.09
CA GLU A 238 -1.61 8.81 -12.60
C GLU A 238 -1.19 9.96 -11.66
N LEU A 239 -1.26 9.76 -10.35
CA LEU A 239 -0.80 10.74 -9.37
C LEU A 239 0.73 10.81 -9.26
N GLU A 240 1.43 9.70 -9.43
CA GLU A 240 2.90 9.68 -9.45
C GLU A 240 3.47 10.47 -10.65
N LEU A 241 2.74 10.54 -11.77
CA LEU A 241 3.08 11.42 -12.90
C LEU A 241 3.00 12.91 -12.52
N ALA A 242 2.13 13.28 -11.58
CA ALA A 242 1.99 14.63 -11.03
C ALA A 242 3.00 14.94 -9.90
N SER A 243 3.96 14.05 -9.64
CA SER A 243 4.80 14.06 -8.42
C SER A 243 5.58 15.36 -8.17
N GLN A 244 5.79 16.19 -9.19
CA GLN A 244 6.53 17.44 -9.07
C GLN A 244 5.69 18.64 -8.58
N THR A 245 4.36 18.58 -8.70
CA THR A 245 3.46 19.72 -8.44
C THR A 245 2.44 19.45 -7.33
N TRP A 246 2.16 18.19 -7.03
CA TRP A 246 1.10 17.82 -6.08
C TRP A 246 1.40 18.09 -4.58
N ASP A 247 2.63 18.46 -4.19
CA ASP A 247 3.00 18.78 -2.78
C ASP A 247 2.16 19.93 -2.16
N GLN A 248 1.46 20.69 -3.02
CA GLN A 248 0.58 21.79 -2.67
C GLN A 248 -0.91 21.45 -2.83
N SER A 249 -1.25 20.24 -3.26
CA SER A 249 -2.61 19.80 -3.58
C SER A 249 -3.17 18.85 -2.54
N ALA A 250 -4.15 19.32 -1.76
CA ALA A 250 -4.81 18.49 -0.75
C ALA A 250 -5.51 17.28 -1.39
N GLU A 251 -6.14 17.49 -2.55
CA GLU A 251 -6.89 16.47 -3.30
C GLU A 251 -5.96 15.37 -3.81
N CYS A 252 -4.78 15.71 -4.35
CA CYS A 252 -3.81 14.71 -4.77
C CYS A 252 -3.30 13.89 -3.56
N HIS A 253 -2.97 14.55 -2.44
CA HIS A 253 -2.59 13.87 -1.20
C HIS A 253 -3.69 12.91 -0.71
N GLN A 254 -4.94 13.35 -0.72
CA GLN A 254 -6.10 12.55 -0.33
C GLN A 254 -6.25 11.29 -1.20
N TRP A 255 -6.32 11.47 -2.52
CA TRP A 255 -6.58 10.34 -3.43
C TRP A 255 -5.39 9.38 -3.51
N PHE A 256 -4.16 9.89 -3.41
CA PHE A 256 -2.97 9.03 -3.31
C PHE A 256 -3.04 8.14 -2.06
N ALA A 257 -3.39 8.71 -0.90
CA ALA A 257 -3.56 7.94 0.32
C ALA A 257 -4.65 6.86 0.16
N ILE A 258 -5.83 7.21 -0.37
CA ILE A 258 -6.94 6.27 -0.59
C ILE A 258 -6.49 5.10 -1.48
N LEU A 259 -5.84 5.38 -2.61
CA LEU A 259 -5.35 4.37 -3.54
C LEU A 259 -4.25 3.48 -2.92
N CYS A 260 -3.36 4.05 -2.09
CA CYS A 260 -2.42 3.28 -1.29
C CYS A 260 -3.12 2.32 -0.32
N GLY A 261 -4.19 2.78 0.32
CA GLY A 261 -5.03 1.95 1.20
C GLY A 261 -5.65 0.77 0.44
N GLN A 262 -6.29 1.06 -0.70
CA GLN A 262 -6.95 0.07 -1.57
C GLN A 262 -5.98 -1.00 -2.11
N LEU A 263 -4.78 -0.59 -2.55
CA LEU A 263 -3.72 -1.51 -2.97
C LEU A 263 -3.25 -2.42 -1.84
N SER A 264 -3.28 -1.92 -0.60
CA SER A 264 -2.79 -2.67 0.54
C SER A 264 -3.77 -3.74 1.05
N GLU A 265 -5.05 -3.75 0.67
CA GLU A 265 -6.03 -4.67 1.27
C GLU A 265 -5.66 -6.15 1.16
N ARG A 266 -4.99 -6.53 0.07
CA ARG A 266 -4.56 -7.91 -0.21
C ARG A 266 -3.08 -8.17 0.12
N GLU A 267 -2.39 -7.15 0.60
CA GLU A 267 -0.98 -7.25 0.96
C GLU A 267 -0.80 -7.98 2.29
N SER A 268 0.41 -8.49 2.50
CA SER A 268 0.79 -9.06 3.79
C SER A 268 0.64 -8.03 4.92
N ILE A 269 0.36 -8.49 6.15
CA ILE A 269 0.24 -7.61 7.33
C ILE A 269 1.36 -6.56 7.43
N PRO A 270 2.66 -6.91 7.27
CA PRO A 270 3.75 -5.92 7.30
C PRO A 270 3.63 -4.83 6.23
N ARG A 271 3.22 -5.19 5.02
CA ARG A 271 3.02 -4.28 3.89
C ARG A 271 1.80 -3.37 4.10
N ARG A 272 0.71 -3.90 4.68
CA ARG A 272 -0.46 -3.12 5.11
C ARG A 272 -0.11 -2.07 6.15
N ILE A 273 0.70 -2.45 7.14
CA ILE A 273 1.19 -1.53 8.17
C ILE A 273 2.02 -0.42 7.54
N GLN A 274 2.94 -0.76 6.62
CA GLN A 274 3.76 0.22 5.90
C GLN A 274 2.90 1.18 5.08
N ALA A 275 1.92 0.64 4.33
CA ALA A 275 0.96 1.43 3.56
C ALA A 275 0.13 2.35 4.47
N GLY A 276 -0.24 1.89 5.67
CA GLY A 276 -0.89 2.71 6.68
C GLY A 276 -0.04 3.89 7.14
N GLY A 277 1.29 3.74 7.24
CA GLY A 277 2.19 4.85 7.53
C GLY A 277 2.15 5.93 6.44
N VAL A 278 2.30 5.49 5.18
CA VAL A 278 2.21 6.37 3.99
C VAL A 278 0.84 7.06 3.92
N PHE A 279 -0.24 6.30 4.11
CA PHE A 279 -1.61 6.82 4.16
C PHE A 279 -1.72 8.00 5.13
N LYS A 280 -1.25 7.80 6.38
CA LYS A 280 -1.32 8.83 7.40
C LYS A 280 -0.51 10.08 7.03
N GLU A 281 0.69 9.90 6.50
CA GLU A 281 1.55 11.02 6.11
C GLU A 281 0.86 11.91 5.07
N HIS A 282 0.31 11.32 4.01
CA HIS A 282 -0.41 12.09 2.98
C HIS A 282 -1.70 12.71 3.52
N ILE A 283 -2.47 12.02 4.35
CA ILE A 283 -3.69 12.61 4.95
C ILE A 283 -3.34 13.76 5.91
N ASP A 284 -2.32 13.63 6.74
CA ASP A 284 -1.86 14.71 7.62
C ASP A 284 -1.40 15.93 6.79
N ARG A 285 -0.74 15.69 5.66
CA ARG A 285 -0.34 16.76 4.72
C ARG A 285 -1.56 17.41 4.05
N ALA A 286 -2.53 16.62 3.60
CA ALA A 286 -3.78 17.15 3.04
C ALA A 286 -4.53 18.02 4.06
N ILE A 287 -4.56 17.63 5.34
CA ILE A 287 -5.21 18.42 6.41
C ILE A 287 -4.48 19.76 6.63
N GLN A 288 -3.15 19.79 6.54
CA GLN A 288 -2.41 21.05 6.62
C GLN A 288 -2.76 22.01 5.48
N LEU A 289 -3.02 21.47 4.28
CA LEU A 289 -3.37 22.25 3.10
C LEU A 289 -4.84 22.69 3.13
N LYS A 290 -5.75 21.82 3.60
CA LYS A 290 -7.20 22.05 3.58
C LYS A 290 -7.85 21.60 4.91
N PRO A 291 -7.66 22.36 6.00
CA PRO A 291 -8.11 21.98 7.36
C PRO A 291 -9.63 22.05 7.57
N GLU A 292 -10.38 22.53 6.58
CA GLU A 292 -11.84 22.63 6.65
C GLU A 292 -12.53 21.46 5.93
N ASP A 293 -11.78 20.54 5.32
CA ASP A 293 -12.36 19.40 4.58
C ASP A 293 -12.74 18.26 5.54
N PRO A 294 -14.05 17.97 5.74
CA PRO A 294 -14.50 16.90 6.62
C PRO A 294 -14.03 15.51 6.16
N GLN A 295 -13.84 15.28 4.85
CA GLN A 295 -13.43 13.97 4.34
C GLN A 295 -12.05 13.57 4.87
N LEU A 296 -11.14 14.53 5.04
CA LEU A 296 -9.79 14.27 5.52
C LEU A 296 -9.77 13.79 6.98
N TYR A 297 -10.59 14.40 7.83
CA TYR A 297 -10.75 13.95 9.22
C TYR A 297 -11.48 12.61 9.29
N TYR A 298 -12.43 12.35 8.40
CA TYR A 298 -13.08 11.05 8.31
C TYR A 298 -12.08 9.93 7.99
N LEU A 299 -11.24 10.12 6.97
CA LEU A 299 -10.19 9.19 6.57
C LEU A 299 -9.16 8.98 7.69
N ARG A 300 -8.73 10.06 8.35
CA ARG A 300 -7.81 9.99 9.50
C ARG A 300 -8.44 9.26 10.68
N GLY A 301 -9.72 9.47 10.95
CA GLY A 301 -10.48 8.78 11.98
C GLY A 301 -10.54 7.27 11.73
N LYS A 302 -10.83 6.85 10.49
CA LYS A 302 -10.80 5.44 10.08
C LYS A 302 -9.42 4.82 10.31
N TRP A 303 -8.37 5.53 9.90
CA TRP A 303 -6.99 5.08 10.15
C TRP A 303 -6.70 4.92 11.65
N CYS A 304 -7.04 5.91 12.47
CA CYS A 304 -6.84 5.85 13.93
C CYS A 304 -7.59 4.65 14.54
N TYR A 305 -8.83 4.42 14.12
CA TYR A 305 -9.65 3.31 14.59
C TYR A 305 -9.05 1.96 14.20
N GLN A 306 -8.59 1.81 12.95
CA GLN A 306 -7.93 0.58 12.51
C GLN A 306 -6.62 0.32 13.28
N VAL A 307 -5.79 1.35 13.47
CA VAL A 307 -4.53 1.23 14.21
C VAL A 307 -4.74 0.91 15.68
N SER A 308 -5.76 1.47 16.33
CA SER A 308 -6.07 1.15 17.73
C SER A 308 -6.44 -0.32 17.90
N HIS A 309 -7.11 -0.90 16.89
CA HIS A 309 -7.56 -2.28 16.85
C HIS A 309 -6.50 -3.30 16.39
N LEU A 310 -5.28 -2.87 16.03
CA LEU A 310 -4.20 -3.81 15.69
C LEU A 310 -3.92 -4.76 16.86
N GLY A 311 -3.83 -6.05 16.54
CA GLY A 311 -3.54 -7.12 17.48
C GLY A 311 -2.14 -7.00 18.09
N TRP A 312 -1.90 -7.71 19.19
CA TRP A 312 -0.58 -7.70 19.85
C TRP A 312 0.55 -8.18 18.93
N LEU A 313 0.29 -9.20 18.11
CA LEU A 313 1.27 -9.74 17.17
C LEU A 313 1.59 -8.74 16.04
N GLU A 314 0.56 -8.05 15.53
CA GLU A 314 0.71 -6.98 14.56
C GLU A 314 1.52 -5.83 15.15
N LYS A 315 1.20 -5.36 16.36
CA LYS A 315 1.99 -4.33 17.07
C LYS A 315 3.47 -4.68 17.20
N LYS A 316 3.81 -5.97 17.34
CA LYS A 316 5.19 -6.45 17.35
C LYS A 316 5.85 -6.43 15.97
N THR A 317 5.15 -6.83 14.91
CA THR A 317 5.70 -6.75 13.54
C THR A 317 5.91 -5.30 13.13
N VAL A 318 4.98 -4.41 13.49
CA VAL A 318 5.10 -2.95 13.32
C VAL A 318 6.38 -2.44 13.99
N SER A 319 6.59 -2.78 15.26
CA SER A 319 7.74 -2.29 16.06
C SER A 319 9.09 -2.84 15.57
N ALA A 320 9.09 -3.97 14.86
CA ALA A 320 10.30 -4.56 14.29
C ALA A 320 10.63 -4.00 12.89
N LEU A 321 9.63 -3.55 12.14
CA LEU A 321 9.77 -3.06 10.76
C LEU A 321 9.93 -1.53 10.68
N LEU A 322 9.30 -0.81 11.60
CA LEU A 322 9.27 0.66 11.61
C LEU A 322 10.06 1.20 12.80
N GLU A 323 10.88 2.22 12.53
CA GLU A 323 11.63 2.94 13.58
C GLU A 323 10.68 3.59 14.61
N ALA A 324 9.52 4.05 14.15
CA ALA A 324 8.43 4.54 14.97
C ALA A 324 7.11 3.85 14.56
N PRO A 325 6.59 2.88 15.35
CA PRO A 325 5.33 2.24 15.02
C PRO A 325 4.17 3.25 15.06
N PRO A 326 3.23 3.24 14.09
CA PRO A 326 2.01 4.03 14.19
C PRO A 326 1.29 3.69 15.49
N THR A 327 1.08 4.73 16.30
CA THR A 327 0.32 4.65 17.54
C THR A 327 -0.92 5.52 17.37
N ALA A 328 -2.07 4.93 17.64
CA ALA A 328 -3.35 5.62 17.67
C ALA A 328 -4.25 4.94 18.70
N THR A 329 -5.14 5.73 19.27
CA THR A 329 -6.11 5.29 20.26
C THR A 329 -7.53 5.45 19.73
N VAL A 330 -8.47 4.75 20.37
CA VAL A 330 -9.90 4.93 20.11
C VAL A 330 -10.33 6.39 20.38
N GLN A 331 -9.67 7.06 21.32
CA GLN A 331 -9.91 8.48 21.61
C GLN A 331 -9.49 9.37 20.43
N ASP A 332 -8.36 9.09 19.78
CA ASP A 332 -7.92 9.84 18.59
C ASP A 332 -8.91 9.66 17.45
N ALA A 333 -9.40 8.43 17.23
CA ALA A 333 -10.42 8.15 16.24
C ALA A 333 -11.71 8.95 16.52
N LEU A 334 -12.19 8.90 17.76
CA LEU A 334 -13.38 9.64 18.20
C LEU A 334 -13.25 11.14 17.94
N GLN A 335 -12.12 11.76 18.30
CA GLN A 335 -11.90 13.18 18.09
C GLN A 335 -11.93 13.58 16.61
N ASN A 336 -11.34 12.76 15.75
CA ASN A 336 -11.38 13.01 14.31
C ASN A 336 -12.82 12.90 13.78
N PHE A 337 -13.59 11.88 14.15
CA PHE A 337 -14.98 11.76 13.69
C PHE A 337 -15.91 12.84 14.25
N LEU A 338 -15.71 13.28 15.50
CA LEU A 338 -16.44 14.44 16.03
C LEU A 338 -16.09 15.71 15.27
N ARG A 339 -14.82 15.90 14.88
CA ARG A 339 -14.39 17.02 14.04
C ARG A 339 -15.10 17.03 12.67
N VAL A 340 -15.39 15.87 12.11
CA VAL A 340 -16.21 15.73 10.88
C VAL A 340 -17.61 16.32 11.11
N GLU A 341 -18.29 15.93 12.19
CA GLU A 341 -19.64 16.43 12.51
C GLU A 341 -19.65 17.93 12.88
N GLU A 342 -18.55 18.46 13.43
CA GLU A 342 -18.40 19.90 13.66
C GLU A 342 -18.29 20.70 12.35
N LEU A 343 -17.54 20.17 11.37
CA LEU A 343 -17.33 20.80 10.07
C LEU A 343 -18.56 20.66 9.15
N SER A 344 -19.17 19.48 9.16
CA SER A 344 -20.33 19.15 8.34
C SER A 344 -21.27 18.20 9.09
N PRO A 345 -22.30 18.73 9.78
CA PRO A 345 -23.26 17.92 10.51
C PRO A 345 -23.99 16.93 9.59
N GLY A 346 -23.97 15.64 9.94
CA GLY A 346 -24.61 14.60 9.14
C GLY A 346 -23.84 14.22 7.87
N PHE A 347 -22.53 14.49 7.84
CA PHE A 347 -21.66 14.17 6.71
C PHE A 347 -21.72 12.71 6.26
N SER A 348 -21.69 11.76 7.21
CA SER A 348 -21.62 10.33 6.89
C SER A 348 -22.34 9.49 7.95
N LYS A 349 -23.18 8.55 7.50
CA LYS A 349 -23.78 7.53 8.37
C LYS A 349 -22.70 6.69 9.02
N ALA A 350 -21.78 6.17 8.23
CA ALA A 350 -20.63 5.40 8.70
C ALA A 350 -19.82 6.17 9.75
N GLY A 351 -19.61 7.48 9.54
CA GLY A 351 -18.99 8.36 10.53
C GLY A 351 -19.69 8.33 11.89
N ARG A 352 -21.01 8.46 11.93
CA ARG A 352 -21.79 8.36 13.18
C ARG A 352 -21.74 6.97 13.81
N VAL A 353 -21.70 5.91 13.01
CA VAL A 353 -21.50 4.53 13.51
C VAL A 353 -20.13 4.40 14.18
N TYR A 354 -19.07 4.92 13.58
CA TYR A 354 -17.75 4.92 14.21
C TYR A 354 -17.72 5.72 15.51
N ILE A 355 -18.39 6.88 15.58
CA ILE A 355 -18.51 7.65 16.83
C ILE A 355 -19.18 6.80 17.91
N ALA A 356 -20.28 6.13 17.58
CA ALA A 356 -20.97 5.24 18.51
C ALA A 356 -20.09 4.08 18.99
N LYS A 357 -19.37 3.42 18.06
CA LYS A 357 -18.40 2.35 18.38
C LYS A 357 -17.32 2.84 19.34
N CYS A 358 -16.72 3.99 19.05
CA CYS A 358 -15.69 4.58 19.90
C CYS A 358 -16.21 4.88 21.31
N TYR A 359 -17.38 5.52 21.44
CA TYR A 359 -17.97 5.78 22.77
C TYR A 359 -18.26 4.50 23.54
N ARG A 360 -18.74 3.44 22.87
CA ARG A 360 -18.99 2.15 23.49
C ARG A 360 -17.70 1.53 24.03
N GLU A 361 -16.63 1.52 23.23
CA GLU A 361 -15.32 1.00 23.63
C GLU A 361 -14.67 1.81 24.77
N LEU A 362 -14.94 3.12 24.82
CA LEU A 362 -14.54 4.00 25.92
C LEU A 362 -15.43 3.87 27.16
N GLY A 363 -16.44 2.98 27.15
CA GLY A 363 -17.34 2.72 28.28
C GLY A 363 -18.47 3.74 28.45
N ASN A 364 -18.67 4.66 27.50
CA ASN A 364 -19.75 5.63 27.54
C ASN A 364 -20.96 5.15 26.72
N SER A 365 -21.71 4.19 27.28
CA SER A 365 -22.90 3.60 26.62
C SER A 365 -24.00 4.63 26.34
N SER A 366 -24.12 5.67 27.17
CA SER A 366 -25.14 6.71 26.99
C SER A 366 -24.89 7.56 25.73
N ALA A 367 -23.65 8.00 25.53
CA ALA A 367 -23.27 8.72 24.33
C ALA A 367 -23.35 7.82 23.09
N ALA A 368 -22.91 6.56 23.21
CA ALA A 368 -23.03 5.58 22.12
C ALA A 368 -24.49 5.44 21.66
N ALA A 369 -25.45 5.33 22.59
CA ALA A 369 -26.87 5.23 22.27
C ALA A 369 -27.44 6.44 21.54
N LEU A 370 -27.03 7.64 21.95
CA LEU A 370 -27.40 8.87 21.25
C LEU A 370 -26.89 8.85 19.80
N TRP A 371 -25.63 8.48 19.59
CA TRP A 371 -25.02 8.45 18.26
C TRP A 371 -25.59 7.36 17.35
N VAL A 372 -25.99 6.21 17.89
CA VAL A 372 -26.74 5.18 17.12
C VAL A 372 -28.10 5.71 16.65
N ASN A 373 -28.80 6.49 17.47
CA ASN A 373 -30.06 7.10 17.05
C ASN A 373 -29.82 8.14 15.95
N LEU A 374 -28.83 9.04 16.14
CA LEU A 374 -28.44 10.02 15.14
C LEU A 374 -27.97 9.39 13.81
N ALA A 375 -27.29 8.24 13.87
CA ALA A 375 -26.87 7.52 12.67
C ALA A 375 -28.06 6.98 11.87
N SER A 376 -29.11 6.49 12.56
CA SER A 376 -30.31 5.94 11.91
C SER A 376 -31.22 6.97 11.26
N GLU A 377 -31.06 8.26 11.61
CA GLU A 377 -31.78 9.35 10.97
C GLU A 377 -31.23 9.67 9.57
N LEU A 378 -30.00 9.24 9.26
CA LEU A 378 -29.38 9.45 7.95
C LEU A 378 -29.85 8.39 6.93
N PRO A 379 -30.08 8.77 5.66
CA PRO A 379 -30.37 7.80 4.60
C PRO A 379 -29.14 6.91 4.33
N GLY A 380 -29.36 5.69 3.83
CA GLY A 380 -28.29 4.85 3.31
C GLY A 380 -28.19 4.99 1.80
N SER A 381 -27.05 5.46 1.30
CA SER A 381 -26.84 5.75 -0.13
C SER A 381 -25.65 5.00 -0.74
N THR A 382 -24.64 4.68 0.07
CA THR A 382 -23.41 4.03 -0.37
C THR A 382 -23.32 2.57 0.10
N LYS A 383 -22.38 1.79 -0.47
CA LYS A 383 -22.05 0.44 0.03
C LYS A 383 -21.62 0.47 1.49
N GLU A 384 -20.82 1.48 1.88
CA GLU A 384 -20.39 1.70 3.25
C GLU A 384 -21.57 2.00 4.19
N ASP A 385 -22.57 2.77 3.74
CA ASP A 385 -23.79 3.01 4.51
C ASP A 385 -24.60 1.73 4.73
N ALA A 386 -24.65 0.85 3.73
CA ALA A 386 -25.36 -0.42 3.83
C ALA A 386 -24.68 -1.42 4.77
N GLU A 387 -23.35 -1.37 4.88
CA GLU A 387 -22.58 -2.08 5.91
C GLU A 387 -22.84 -1.47 7.28
N SER A 388 -22.78 -0.14 7.38
CA SER A 388 -23.03 0.60 8.61
C SER A 388 -24.45 0.38 9.16
N GLU A 389 -25.46 0.23 8.30
CA GLU A 389 -26.83 -0.09 8.70
C GLU A 389 -26.93 -1.48 9.35
N ARG A 390 -26.21 -2.48 8.82
CA ARG A 390 -26.14 -3.82 9.41
C ARG A 390 -25.50 -3.76 10.79
N GLU A 391 -24.38 -3.05 10.92
CA GLU A 391 -23.69 -2.87 12.21
C GLU A 391 -24.56 -2.12 13.23
N LEU A 392 -25.32 -1.12 12.80
CA LEU A 392 -26.26 -0.40 13.67
C LEU A 392 -27.33 -1.32 14.25
N GLU A 393 -27.89 -2.22 13.43
CA GLU A 393 -28.89 -3.17 13.90
C GLU A 393 -28.28 -4.16 14.90
N GLU A 394 -27.08 -4.66 14.65
CA GLU A 394 -26.35 -5.51 15.60
C GLU A 394 -26.11 -4.79 16.94
N MET A 395 -25.68 -3.52 16.90
CA MET A 395 -25.48 -2.71 18.11
C MET A 395 -26.78 -2.49 18.88
N ARG A 396 -27.92 -2.35 18.20
CA ARG A 396 -29.24 -2.21 18.83
C ARG A 396 -29.73 -3.48 19.50
N LEU A 397 -29.42 -4.65 18.93
CA LEU A 397 -29.77 -5.94 19.51
C LEU A 397 -29.04 -6.15 20.84
N VAL A 398 -27.74 -5.82 20.91
CA VAL A 398 -26.92 -5.93 22.13
C VAL A 398 -27.42 -5.03 23.28
N TRP A 399 -28.18 -3.96 23.00
CA TRP A 399 -28.77 -3.11 24.04
C TRP A 399 -30.17 -3.48 24.47
N LYS A 400 -30.82 -4.42 23.76
CA LYS A 400 -32.13 -4.96 24.14
C LYS A 400 -32.03 -6.20 25.03
N GLU A 401 -30.88 -6.88 25.01
CA GLU A 401 -30.49 -7.94 25.94
C GLU A 401 -29.86 -7.36 27.21
#